data_AF-A0A662J274-F1
#
_entry.id   AF-A0A662J274-F1
#
_cell.length_a   1.000
_cell.length_b   1.000
_cell.length_c   1.000
_cell.angle_alpha   90.00
_cell.angle_beta   90.00
_cell.angle_gamma   90.00
#
_symmetry.space_group_name_H-M   'P 1'
#
loop_
_entity.id
_entity.type
_entity.pdbx_description
1 polymer ?
#
loop_
_entity_poly.entity_id
_entity_poly.type
_entity_poly.pdbx_seq_one_letter_code
_entity_poly.pdbx_strand_id
1 'polypeptide(L)' 'MRVYIGTSGWLYDWNLDGSLDWYVKNSGLNAVELNASFY' A
#
# COMPACT_ATOMS: atom_id res chain seq x y z
N MET A 1 18.28 14.26 1.83
CA MET A 1 17.00 13.81 2.41
C MET A 1 16.41 12.75 1.49
N ARG A 2 15.89 11.62 2.00
CA ARG A 2 15.11 10.66 1.20
C ARG A 2 13.63 10.87 1.46
N VAL A 3 12.82 10.80 0.42
CA VAL A 3 11.36 10.95 0.49
C VAL A 3 10.73 9.67 -0.07
N TYR A 4 9.72 9.17 0.65
CA TYR A 4 8.91 8.03 0.24
C TYR A 4 7.45 8.48 0.17
N ILE A 5 6.71 7.97 -0.82
CA ILE A 5 5.32 8.32 -1.13
C ILE A 5 4.54 7.00 -1.17
N GLY A 6 3.44 6.96 -0.42
CA GLY A 6 2.65 5.76 -0.19
C GLY A 6 1.27 6.06 0.37
N THR A 7 0.51 5.01 0.67
CA THR A 7 -0.84 5.07 1.27
C THR A 7 -0.87 4.48 2.68
N SER A 8 -1.95 4.73 3.43
CA SER A 8 -2.24 4.04 4.70
C SER A 8 -3.00 2.74 4.41
N GLY A 9 -2.28 1.63 4.33
CA GLY A 9 -2.77 0.33 3.86
C GLY A 9 -2.73 0.16 2.34
N TRP A 10 -3.16 -1.00 1.84
CA TRP A 10 -3.17 -1.35 0.40
C TRP A 10 -4.53 -1.88 -0.09
N LEU A 11 -5.51 -1.98 0.81
CA LEU A 11 -6.85 -2.49 0.52
C LEU A 11 -7.74 -1.36 -0.01
N TYR A 12 -7.58 -1.04 -1.29
CA TYR A 12 -8.41 -0.08 -2.01
C TYR A 12 -9.08 -0.75 -3.20
N ASP A 13 -10.21 -0.22 -3.67
CA ASP A 13 -10.99 -0.79 -4.79
C ASP A 13 -10.20 -0.89 -6.10
N TRP A 14 -9.16 -0.06 -6.27
CA TRP A 14 -8.28 -0.11 -7.43
C TRP A 14 -7.19 -1.17 -7.33
N ASN A 15 -6.97 -1.77 -6.15
CA ASN A 15 -6.11 -2.93 -5.97
C ASN A 15 -6.90 -4.20 -6.33
N LEU A 16 -6.82 -4.60 -7.59
CA LEU A 16 -7.67 -5.65 -8.17
C LEU A 16 -7.55 -7.01 -7.47
N ASP A 17 -6.40 -7.32 -6.88
CA ASP A 17 -6.16 -8.57 -6.14
C ASP A 17 -6.36 -8.39 -4.62
N GLY A 18 -6.49 -7.14 -4.14
CA GLY A 18 -6.50 -6.81 -2.71
C GLY A 18 -5.20 -7.21 -1.98
N SER A 19 -4.16 -7.62 -2.71
CA SER A 19 -2.94 -8.14 -2.12
C SER A 19 -1.85 -7.07 -2.03
N LEU A 20 -0.92 -7.26 -1.09
CA LEU A 20 0.27 -6.41 -1.01
C LEU A 20 1.18 -6.60 -2.23
N ASP A 21 1.22 -7.80 -2.81
CA ASP A 21 2.01 -8.10 -4.00
C ASP A 21 1.52 -7.32 -5.23
N TRP A 22 0.21 -7.30 -5.46
CA TRP A 22 -0.38 -6.50 -6.52
C TRP A 22 -0.11 -5.01 -6.30
N TYR A 23 -0.28 -4.51 -5.07
CA TYR A 23 0.01 -3.11 -4.72
C TYR A 23 1.46 -2.73 -5.06
N VAL A 24 2.44 -3.55 -4.66
CA VAL A 24 3.87 -3.29 -4.92
C VAL A 24 4.18 -3.28 -6.42
N LYS A 25 3.54 -4.15 -7.20
CA LYS A 25 3.78 -4.27 -8.64
C LYS A 25 3.09 -3.18 -9.47
N ASN A 26 1.93 -2.68 -9.03
CA ASN A 26 1.05 -1.88 -9.89
C ASN A 26 0.79 -0.44 -9.41
N SER A 27 0.96 -0.11 -8.13
CA SER A 27 0.60 1.22 -7.60
C SER A 27 1.56 2.35 -8.02
N GLY A 28 2.81 2.03 -8.36
CA GLY A 28 3.87 3.02 -8.59
C GLY A 28 4.36 3.71 -7.30
N LEU A 29 3.91 3.27 -6.13
CA LEU A 29 4.27 3.81 -4.82
C LEU A 29 5.43 3.04 -4.21
N ASN A 30 6.19 3.70 -3.33
CA ASN A 30 7.40 3.13 -2.72
C ASN A 30 7.34 3.03 -1.19
N ALA A 31 6.17 3.26 -0.61
CA ALA A 31 5.88 3.05 0.80
C ALA A 31 4.42 2.62 1.03
N VAL A 32 4.17 2.07 2.21
CA VAL A 32 2.83 1.83 2.76
C VAL A 32 2.90 1.95 4.28
N GLU A 33 1.93 2.61 4.89
CA GLU A 33 1.79 2.72 6.35
C GLU A 33 0.80 1.66 6.85
N LEU A 34 1.09 1.05 8.00
CA LEU A 34 0.24 0.05 8.62
C LEU A 34 -0.49 0.65 9.83
N ASN A 35 -1.83 0.61 9.79
CA ASN A 35 -2.68 0.72 10.96
C ASN A 35 -3.32 -0.64 11.30
N ALA A 36 -2.53 -1.71 11.23
CA ALA A 36 -2.97 -3.07 11.57
C ALA A 36 -2.82 -3.31 13.09
N SER A 37 -3.48 -2.49 13.91
CA SER A 37 -3.68 -2.80 15.33
C SER A 37 -4.86 -3.76 15.49
N PHE A 38 -4.91 -4.48 16.61
CA PHE A 38 -6.00 -5.42 16.91
C PHE A 38 -7.37 -4.72 16.84
N TYR A 39 -8.20 -5.13 15.89
CA TYR A 39 -9.60 -4.73 15.71
C TYR A 39 -10.49 -5.98 15.70
#